data_AF-A0A2E9E9G6-F1
#
_entry.id   AF-A0A2E9E9G6-F1
#
_cell.length_a   1.000
_cell.length_b   1.000
_cell.length_c   1.000
_cell.angle_alpha   90.00
_cell.angle_beta   90.00
_cell.angle_gamma   90.00
#
_symmetry.space_group_name_H-M   'P 1'
#
loop_
_entity.id
_entity.type
_entity.pdbx_description
1 polymer ?
#
loop_
_entity_poly.entity_id
_entity_poly.type
_entity_poly.pdbx_seq_one_letter_code
_entity_poly.pdbx_strand_id
1 'polypeptide(L)'
;MNNILDKLFERNKLNRRLHWTTIASEKTLLAVIGCLTVLASIDYVWDMFLAMEITLPDLFMLFIYAEIIGMIGAFYSTNRIPVTLPIIIAMTALCRLIVMQSKDMEPTILLAEAGAVLILSVAAYLMSLKEKLSLKKLEENES
;
A
#
# COMPACT_ATOMS: atom_id res chain seq x y z
N MET A 1 -1.82 -45.56 -27.21
CA MET A 1 -0.95 -44.74 -26.34
C MET A 1 -0.93 -43.28 -26.80
N ASN A 2 -2.08 -42.67 -27.13
CA ASN A 2 -2.15 -41.30 -27.66
C ASN A 2 -2.95 -40.31 -26.79
N ASN A 3 -3.69 -40.76 -25.76
CA ASN A 3 -4.48 -39.86 -24.90
C ASN A 3 -3.68 -39.17 -23.77
N ILE A 4 -2.46 -39.62 -23.48
CA ILE A 4 -1.63 -39.06 -22.39
C ILE A 4 -0.77 -37.89 -22.90
N LEU A 5 -0.32 -37.96 -24.15
CA LEU A 5 0.49 -36.92 -24.78
C LEU A 5 -0.34 -35.63 -25.03
N ASP A 6 -1.61 -35.78 -25.45
CA ASP A 6 -2.52 -34.64 -25.63
C ASP A 6 -2.87 -33.96 -24.30
N LYS A 7 -3.04 -34.73 -23.21
CA LYS A 7 -3.25 -34.17 -21.85
C LYS A 7 -2.03 -33.42 -21.31
N LEU A 8 -0.82 -33.77 -21.75
CA LEU A 8 0.41 -33.05 -21.37
C LEU A 8 0.59 -31.75 -22.16
N PHE A 9 0.13 -31.70 -23.42
CA PHE A 9 0.26 -30.50 -24.26
C PHE A 9 -0.77 -29.40 -23.92
N GLU A 10 -1.96 -29.75 -23.40
CA GLU A 10 -2.95 -28.76 -22.94
C GLU A 10 -2.50 -27.97 -21.69
N ARG A 11 -1.74 -28.58 -20.78
CA ARG A 11 -1.25 -27.94 -19.54
C ARG A 11 -0.30 -26.76 -19.79
N ASN A 12 0.40 -26.74 -20.92
CA ASN A 12 1.40 -25.71 -21.23
C ASN A 12 0.78 -24.44 -21.86
N LYS A 13 -0.37 -24.56 -22.52
CA LYS A 13 -1.03 -23.42 -23.19
C LYS A 13 -1.88 -22.57 -22.24
N LEU A 14 -2.36 -23.16 -21.13
CA LEU A 14 -3.21 -22.48 -20.14
C LEU A 14 -2.41 -21.55 -19.22
N ASN A 15 -1.19 -21.96 -18.81
CA ASN A 15 -0.34 -21.19 -17.90
C ASN A 15 0.11 -19.83 -18.49
N ARG A 16 0.30 -19.77 -19.81
CA ARG A 16 0.72 -18.55 -20.53
C ARG A 16 -0.38 -17.50 -20.65
N ARG A 17 -1.66 -17.91 -20.59
CA ARG A 17 -2.82 -17.00 -20.58
C ARG A 17 -3.15 -16.50 -19.18
N LEU A 18 -2.99 -17.35 -18.15
CA LEU A 18 -3.25 -16.98 -16.76
C LEU A 18 -2.31 -15.86 -16.29
N HIS A 19 -1.01 -15.95 -16.62
CA HIS A 19 -0.03 -14.92 -16.27
C HIS A 19 -0.34 -13.55 -16.91
N TRP A 20 -0.85 -13.53 -18.14
CA TRP A 20 -1.19 -12.28 -18.83
C TRP A 20 -2.47 -11.64 -18.29
N THR A 21 -3.48 -12.44 -17.93
CA THR A 21 -4.71 -11.92 -17.32
C THR A 21 -4.48 -11.38 -15.92
N THR A 22 -3.60 -12.00 -15.13
CA THR A 22 -3.24 -11.52 -13.78
C THR A 22 -2.51 -10.19 -13.84
N ILE A 23 -1.48 -10.07 -14.69
CA ILE A 23 -0.72 -8.81 -14.82
C ILE A 23 -1.59 -7.68 -15.39
N ALA A 24 -2.46 -8.00 -16.36
CA ALA A 24 -3.40 -7.02 -16.89
C ALA A 24 -4.37 -6.55 -15.79
N SER A 25 -4.93 -7.48 -15.01
CA SER A 25 -5.82 -7.17 -13.89
C SER A 25 -5.15 -6.32 -12.81
N GLU A 26 -3.91 -6.62 -12.43
CA GLU A 26 -3.15 -5.85 -11.42
C GLU A 26 -2.92 -4.41 -11.87
N LYS A 27 -2.47 -4.22 -13.13
CA LYS A 27 -2.23 -2.88 -13.68
C LYS A 27 -3.52 -2.09 -13.84
N THR A 28 -4.61 -2.73 -14.25
CA THR A 28 -5.92 -2.08 -14.34
C THR A 28 -6.41 -1.64 -12.97
N LEU A 29 -6.29 -2.49 -11.95
CA LEU A 29 -6.71 -2.16 -10.59
C LEU A 29 -5.93 -0.95 -10.05
N LEU A 30 -4.61 -0.93 -10.24
CA LEU A 30 -3.76 0.17 -9.78
C LEU A 30 -4.02 1.48 -10.53
N ALA A 31 -4.29 1.40 -11.83
CA ALA A 31 -4.73 2.56 -12.61
C ALA A 31 -6.03 3.15 -12.07
N VAL A 32 -7.00 2.29 -11.72
CA VAL A 32 -8.27 2.71 -11.14
C VAL A 32 -8.06 3.35 -9.76
N ILE A 33 -7.29 2.71 -8.87
CA ILE A 33 -7.01 3.27 -7.53
C ILE A 33 -6.30 4.62 -7.65
N GLY A 34 -5.32 4.76 -8.55
CA GLY A 34 -4.61 6.02 -8.76
C GLY A 34 -5.52 7.13 -9.27
N CYS A 35 -6.38 6.82 -10.26
CA CYS A 35 -7.35 7.76 -10.78
C CYS A 35 -8.35 8.21 -9.69
N LEU A 36 -8.90 7.25 -8.92
CA LEU A 36 -9.81 7.55 -7.81
C LEU A 36 -9.14 8.40 -6.72
N THR A 37 -7.87 8.14 -6.40
CA THR A 37 -7.11 8.91 -5.39
C THR A 37 -6.92 10.36 -5.83
N VAL A 38 -6.63 10.60 -7.12
CA VAL A 38 -6.50 11.97 -7.66
C VAL A 38 -7.84 12.68 -7.67
N LEU A 39 -8.93 12.01 -8.07
CA LEU A 39 -10.26 12.61 -8.03
C LEU A 39 -10.69 12.95 -6.60
N ALA A 40 -10.47 12.04 -5.65
CA ALA A 40 -10.77 12.26 -4.24
C ALA A 40 -9.92 13.38 -3.62
N SER A 41 -8.65 13.51 -4.01
CA SER A 41 -7.82 14.60 -3.49
C SER A 41 -8.24 15.96 -4.03
N ILE A 42 -8.66 16.05 -5.30
CA ILE A 42 -9.21 17.28 -5.88
C ILE A 42 -10.51 17.68 -5.17
N ASP A 43 -11.42 16.73 -4.97
CA ASP A 43 -12.69 16.95 -4.26
C ASP A 43 -12.44 17.47 -2.83
N TYR A 44 -11.52 16.83 -2.11
CA TYR A 44 -11.15 17.24 -0.76
C TYR A 44 -10.52 18.64 -0.70
N VAL A 45 -9.66 19.00 -1.67
CA VAL A 45 -9.10 20.37 -1.77
C VAL A 45 -10.19 21.39 -2.10
N TRP A 46 -11.17 21.02 -2.93
CA TRP A 46 -12.28 21.88 -3.29
C TRP A 46 -13.17 22.19 -2.08
N ASP A 47 -13.47 21.18 -1.26
CA ASP A 47 -14.21 21.34 0.00
C ASP A 47 -13.48 22.25 0.99
N MET A 48 -12.17 22.08 1.12
CA MET A 48 -11.33 22.94 1.96
C MET A 48 -11.32 24.40 1.47
N PHE A 49 -11.32 24.60 0.15
CA PHE A 49 -11.40 25.94 -0.45
C PHE A 49 -12.77 26.59 -0.18
N LEU A 50 -13.86 25.83 -0.29
CA LEU A 50 -15.22 26.28 0.05
C LEU A 50 -15.37 26.64 1.54
N ALA A 51 -14.75 25.86 2.42
CA ALA A 51 -14.75 26.13 3.87
C ALA A 51 -13.94 27.39 4.24
N MET A 52 -13.06 27.87 3.37
CA MET A 52 -12.11 28.98 3.62
C MET A 52 -11.25 28.79 4.87
N GLU A 53 -11.07 27.54 5.30
CA GLU A 53 -10.27 27.17 6.45
C GLU A 53 -9.41 25.95 6.07
N ILE A 54 -8.13 26.04 6.38
CA ILE A 54 -7.17 24.96 6.13
C ILE A 54 -6.70 24.48 7.50
N THR A 55 -7.14 23.30 7.90
CA THR A 55 -6.77 22.75 9.19
C THR A 55 -5.59 21.79 9.06
N LEU A 56 -4.84 21.56 10.15
CA LEU A 56 -3.88 20.46 10.20
C LEU A 56 -4.50 19.10 9.80
N PRO A 57 -5.72 18.72 10.24
CA PRO A 57 -6.51 17.57 9.75
C PRO A 57 -6.74 17.49 8.23
N ASP A 58 -6.55 18.58 7.49
CA ASP A 58 -6.67 18.53 6.02
C ASP A 58 -5.32 18.25 5.37
N LEU A 59 -4.25 18.90 5.84
CA LEU A 59 -2.90 18.74 5.28
C LEU A 59 -2.38 17.30 5.31
N PHE A 60 -2.52 16.59 6.42
CA PHE A 60 -2.12 15.17 6.43
C PHE A 60 -3.09 14.23 5.70
N MET A 61 -4.35 14.61 5.42
CA MET A 61 -5.20 13.81 4.53
C MET A 61 -4.65 13.89 3.10
N LEU A 62 -4.27 15.10 2.67
CA LEU A 62 -3.57 15.31 1.40
C LEU A 62 -2.21 14.57 1.35
N PHE A 63 -1.49 14.50 2.48
CA PHE A 63 -0.25 13.71 2.58
C PHE A 63 -0.50 12.21 2.35
N ILE A 64 -1.58 11.65 2.89
CA ILE A 64 -1.96 10.24 2.64
C ILE A 64 -2.27 10.02 1.16
N TYR A 65 -3.02 10.92 0.51
CA TYR A 65 -3.28 10.84 -0.92
C TYR A 65 -2.00 10.92 -1.76
N ALA A 66 -1.09 11.83 -1.41
CA ALA A 66 0.20 11.96 -2.08
C ALA A 66 1.06 10.70 -1.92
N GLU A 67 1.09 10.10 -0.73
CA GLU A 67 1.83 8.85 -0.46
C GLU A 67 1.26 7.68 -1.29
N ILE A 68 -0.07 7.56 -1.37
CA ILE A 68 -0.73 6.55 -2.22
C ILE A 68 -0.38 6.72 -3.70
N ILE A 69 -0.40 7.96 -4.20
CA ILE A 69 0.04 8.26 -5.57
C ILE A 69 1.51 7.88 -5.76
N GLY A 70 2.37 8.15 -4.78
CA GLY A 70 3.78 7.74 -4.76
C GLY A 70 3.97 6.23 -4.81
N MET A 71 3.19 5.47 -4.04
CA MET A 71 3.20 3.99 -4.06
C MET A 71 2.81 3.44 -5.43
N ILE A 72 1.76 4.00 -6.04
CA ILE A 72 1.29 3.58 -7.36
C ILE A 72 2.35 3.92 -8.41
N GLY A 73 2.96 5.11 -8.35
CA GLY A 73 4.07 5.51 -9.20
C GLY A 73 5.28 4.57 -9.09
N ALA A 74 5.66 4.19 -7.86
CA ALA A 74 6.74 3.24 -7.61
C ALA A 74 6.44 1.83 -8.15
N PHE A 75 5.18 1.39 -8.07
CA PHE A 75 4.74 0.13 -8.67
C PHE A 75 4.89 0.14 -10.20
N TYR A 76 4.52 1.23 -10.88
CA TYR A 76 4.66 1.34 -12.33
C TYR A 76 6.11 1.19 -12.80
N SER A 77 7.09 1.59 -11.97
CA SER A 77 8.52 1.48 -12.27
C SER A 77 9.11 0.11 -11.93
N THR A 78 8.67 -0.54 -10.84
CA THR A 78 9.34 -1.73 -10.29
C THR A 78 8.51 -3.02 -10.31
N ASN A 79 7.23 -2.98 -10.74
CA ASN A 79 6.24 -4.08 -10.68
C ASN A 79 6.11 -4.76 -9.29
N ARG A 80 6.56 -4.11 -8.21
CA ARG A 80 6.46 -4.59 -6.83
C ARG A 80 5.64 -3.56 -6.04
N ILE A 81 4.65 -4.04 -5.29
CA ILE A 81 3.94 -3.19 -4.33
C ILE A 81 4.83 -3.10 -3.09
N PRO A 82 5.38 -1.93 -2.72
CA PRO A 82 6.17 -1.80 -1.50
C PRO A 82 5.22 -1.87 -0.31
N VAL A 83 5.04 -3.07 0.24
CA VAL A 83 4.13 -3.39 1.34
C VAL A 83 4.48 -2.71 2.66
N THR A 84 5.69 -2.15 2.75
CA THR A 84 6.16 -1.31 3.86
C THR A 84 5.54 0.09 3.86
N LEU A 85 5.18 0.65 2.70
CA LEU A 85 4.65 2.01 2.60
C LEU A 85 3.24 2.15 3.23
N PRO A 86 2.27 1.23 3.02
CA PRO A 86 0.96 1.28 3.71
C PRO A 86 1.04 1.21 5.24
N ILE A 87 2.02 0.48 5.78
CA ILE A 87 2.20 0.38 7.25
C ILE A 87 2.71 1.71 7.81
N ILE A 88 3.60 2.39 7.09
CA ILE A 88 4.08 3.72 7.46
C ILE A 88 2.92 4.72 7.40
N ILE A 89 2.05 4.66 6.38
CA ILE A 89 0.84 5.50 6.27
C ILE A 89 -0.09 5.30 7.48
N ALA A 90 -0.33 4.06 7.89
CA ALA A 90 -1.14 3.77 9.06
C ALA A 90 -0.51 4.34 10.34
N MET A 91 0.81 4.21 10.48
CA MET A 91 1.57 4.74 11.62
C MET A 91 1.52 6.27 11.67
N THR A 92 1.75 6.96 10.54
CA THR A 92 1.69 8.43 10.48
C THR A 92 0.27 8.96 10.71
N ALA A 93 -0.75 8.28 10.20
CA ALA A 93 -2.14 8.61 10.46
C ALA A 93 -2.51 8.47 11.95
N LEU A 94 -2.08 7.39 12.62
CA LEU A 94 -2.29 7.22 14.07
C LEU A 94 -1.52 8.24 14.89
N CYS A 95 -0.24 8.48 14.57
CA CYS A 95 0.55 9.52 15.25
C CYS A 95 -0.12 10.90 15.14
N ARG A 96 -0.69 11.21 13.97
CA ARG A 96 -1.46 12.44 13.76
C ARG A 96 -2.70 12.48 14.65
N LEU A 97 -3.47 11.39 14.69
CA LEU A 97 -4.67 11.30 15.52
C LEU A 97 -4.35 11.58 16.99
N ILE A 98 -3.30 10.92 17.49
CA ILE A 98 -2.79 11.08 18.85
C ILE A 98 -2.46 12.56 19.12
N VAL A 99 -1.62 13.19 18.30
CA VAL A 99 -1.19 14.58 18.54
C VAL A 99 -2.38 15.55 18.53
N MET A 100 -3.33 15.31 17.63
CA MET A 100 -4.45 16.22 17.38
C MET A 100 -5.58 16.09 18.40
N GLN A 101 -5.82 14.88 18.93
CA GLN A 101 -6.91 14.60 19.87
C GLN A 101 -6.42 14.42 21.32
N SER A 102 -5.10 14.41 21.55
CA SER A 102 -4.50 14.12 22.87
C SER A 102 -5.02 14.96 24.05
N LYS A 103 -5.49 16.19 23.83
CA LYS A 103 -5.93 17.07 24.92
C LYS A 103 -7.27 16.67 25.54
N ASP A 104 -8.12 15.99 24.78
CA ASP A 104 -9.46 15.58 25.22
C ASP A 104 -9.57 14.07 25.45
N MET A 105 -8.47 13.34 25.27
CA MET A 105 -8.43 11.88 25.39
C MET A 105 -8.08 11.42 26.81
N GLU A 106 -8.77 10.37 27.27
CA GLU A 106 -8.42 9.69 28.51
C GLU A 106 -6.99 9.11 28.43
N PRO A 107 -6.20 9.17 29.52
CA PRO A 107 -4.82 8.67 29.54
C PRO A 107 -4.69 7.19 29.12
N THR A 108 -5.68 6.36 29.40
CA THR A 108 -5.70 4.94 29.03
C THR A 108 -5.82 4.76 27.51
N ILE A 109 -6.65 5.57 26.86
CA ILE A 109 -6.83 5.53 25.40
C ILE A 109 -5.55 6.03 24.72
N LEU A 110 -4.97 7.13 25.23
CA LEU A 110 -3.70 7.66 24.74
C LEU A 110 -2.58 6.60 24.81
N LEU A 111 -2.50 5.86 25.92
CA LEU A 111 -1.52 4.78 26.08
C LEU A 111 -1.78 3.62 25.11
N ALA A 112 -3.06 3.27 24.87
CA ALA A 112 -3.43 2.22 23.93
C ALA A 112 -3.07 2.61 22.48
N GLU A 113 -3.32 3.85 22.07
CA GLU A 113 -2.95 4.35 20.74
C GLU A 113 -1.44 4.42 20.54
N ALA A 114 -0.69 4.92 21.53
CA ALA A 114 0.76 4.88 21.51
C ALA A 114 1.29 3.44 21.42
N GLY A 115 0.64 2.49 22.13
CA GLY A 115 0.92 1.07 22.02
C GLY A 115 0.65 0.50 20.62
N ALA A 116 -0.43 0.91 19.96
CA ALA A 116 -0.75 0.51 18.59
C ALA A 116 0.32 0.99 17.59
N VAL A 117 0.80 2.24 17.73
CA VAL A 117 1.92 2.77 16.95
C VAL A 117 3.19 1.93 17.15
N LEU A 118 3.48 1.54 18.39
CA LEU A 118 4.63 0.69 18.72
C LEU A 118 4.53 -0.68 18.03
N ILE A 119 3.35 -1.31 18.08
CA ILE A 119 3.09 -2.60 17.42
C ILE A 119 3.27 -2.48 15.90
N LEU A 120 2.72 -1.43 15.28
CA LEU A 120 2.85 -1.19 13.84
C LEU A 120 4.30 -0.92 13.44
N SER A 121 5.06 -0.21 14.26
CA SER A 121 6.49 0.04 14.04
C SER A 121 7.29 -1.27 14.03
N VAL A 122 7.02 -2.17 14.99
CA VAL A 122 7.65 -3.49 15.04
C VAL A 122 7.24 -4.34 13.83
N ALA A 123 5.96 -4.30 13.43
CA ALA A 123 5.48 -5.01 12.24
C ALA A 123 6.16 -4.51 10.96
N ALA A 124 6.29 -3.19 10.79
CA ALA A 124 7.00 -2.58 9.67
C ALA A 124 8.47 -3.02 9.62
N TYR A 125 9.13 -3.03 10.78
CA TYR A 125 10.52 -3.46 10.91
C TYR A 125 10.70 -4.94 10.51
N LEU A 126 9.86 -5.83 11.03
CA LEU A 126 9.90 -7.25 10.69
C LEU A 126 9.62 -7.52 9.21
N MET A 127 8.69 -6.77 8.61
CA MET A 127 8.38 -6.90 7.20
C MET A 127 9.56 -6.45 6.32
N SER A 128 10.19 -5.33 6.67
CA SER A 128 11.40 -4.85 5.98
C SER A 128 12.55 -5.85 6.07
N LEU A 129 12.74 -6.49 7.24
CA LEU A 129 13.74 -7.54 7.40
C LEU A 129 13.43 -8.78 6.52
N LYS A 130 12.17 -9.23 6.50
CA LYS A 130 11.74 -10.35 5.64
C LYS A 130 11.97 -10.04 4.17
N GLU A 131 11.72 -8.81 3.73
CA GLU A 131 11.95 -8.38 2.36
C GLU A 131 13.43 -8.47 1.97
N LYS A 132 14.34 -8.00 2.85
CA LYS A 132 15.80 -8.14 2.64
C LYS A 132 16.27 -9.59 2.58
N LEU A 133 15.75 -10.44 3.46
CA LEU A 133 16.06 -11.88 3.47
C LEU A 133 15.53 -12.58 2.22
N SER A 134 14.35 -12.19 1.73
CA SER A 134 13.77 -12.75 0.51
C SER A 134 14.56 -12.37 -0.73
N LEU A 135 15.10 -11.15 -0.81
CA LEU A 135 15.93 -10.70 -1.92
C LEU A 135 17.27 -11.45 -1.96
N LYS A 136 17.94 -11.57 -0.80
CA LYS A 136 19.21 -12.29 -0.69
C LYS A 136 19.11 -13.76 -1.12
N LYS A 137 17.98 -14.41 -0.83
CA LYS A 137 17.72 -15.81 -1.23
C LYS A 137 17.48 -15.99 -2.73
N LEU A 138 17.08 -14.95 -3.45
CA LEU A 138 16.96 -14.99 -4.90
C LEU A 138 18.35 -14.89 -5.54
N GLU A 139 19.22 -14.03 -5.03
CA GLU A 139 20.61 -13.88 -5.49
C GLU A 139 21.45 -15.16 -5.27
N GLU A 140 21.27 -15.83 -4.12
CA GLU A 140 21.94 -17.11 -3.80
C GLU A 140 21.45 -18.30 -4.64
N ASN A 141 20.26 -18.26 -5.27
CA ASN A 141 19.76 -19.33 -6.14
C ASN A 141 20.10 -19.12 -7.62
N GLU A 142 20.55 -17.92 -8.00
CA GLU A 142 21.00 -17.61 -9.37
C GLU A 142 22.52 -17.80 -9.55
N SER A 143 23.26 -18.13 -8.48
CA SER A 143 24.71 -18.42 -8.48
C SER A 143 25.03 -19.89 -8.30
#